data_AF-A0A7W9ENC5-F1
#
_entry.id   AF-A0A7W9ENC5-F1
#
_cell.length_a   1.000
_cell.length_b   1.000
_cell.length_c   1.000
_cell.angle_alpha   90.00
_cell.angle_beta   90.00
_cell.angle_gamma   90.00
#
_symmetry.space_group_name_H-M   'P 1'
#
loop_
_entity.id
_entity.type
_entity.pdbx_description
1 polymer ?
#
loop_
_entity_poly.entity_id
_entity_poly.type
_entity_poly.pdbx_seq_one_letter_code
_entity_poly.pdbx_strand_id
1 'polypeptide(L)'
;MTFSPEELEPQFLKDFRLLLDSPKTEGKQKEQEVQDYIESNTELFYPQFRTHQGVYLRRIISKFKVSTKKTTDFAYISADSDTVNVVFVEIESPLKKIFTTKTDEAVFDSSFNKAIQQVESWRIAIEQNRSEILDRLAPLLPTQRQRTEFKYALVYGRSDDKTYENRRKVFSDKKTHSGILISTYDNLIEAYKNQETKLLNVLAQDGDGFRFKHMHLSPEHDFARLLPDQLHLSNEQIERLRAEGYEIDAWLSGRYLSVNSKYTSAENAMKAAGFSRPVATS
;
A
#
# COMPACT_ATOMS: atom_id res chain seq x y z
N MET A 1 23.69 -28.53 12.15
CA MET A 1 23.35 -27.31 12.91
C MET A 1 21.96 -26.89 12.47
N THR A 2 20.97 -27.08 13.34
CA THR A 2 19.62 -26.56 13.15
C THR A 2 19.59 -25.17 13.77
N PHE A 3 19.67 -24.14 12.94
CA PHE A 3 19.48 -22.76 13.38
C PHE A 3 18.06 -22.59 13.93
N SER A 4 17.91 -21.83 15.01
CA SER A 4 16.60 -21.43 15.52
C SER A 4 15.87 -20.60 14.45
N PRO A 5 14.54 -20.71 14.27
CA PRO A 5 13.78 -19.85 13.35
C PRO A 5 14.00 -18.35 13.55
N GLU A 6 14.44 -17.92 14.74
CA GLU A 6 14.76 -16.52 15.06
C GLU A 6 16.12 -16.06 14.52
N GLU A 7 17.05 -16.98 14.23
CA GLU A 7 18.39 -16.66 13.72
C GLU A 7 18.40 -16.32 12.22
N LEU A 8 17.32 -16.64 11.49
CA LEU A 8 17.14 -16.33 10.07
C LEU A 8 16.21 -15.13 9.81
N GLU A 9 15.73 -14.44 10.85
CA GLU A 9 14.84 -13.29 10.68
C GLU A 9 15.61 -12.09 10.08
N PRO A 10 15.16 -11.50 8.95
CA PRO A 10 15.82 -10.34 8.35
C PRO A 10 15.92 -9.16 9.30
N GLN A 11 17.00 -8.38 9.19
CA GLN A 11 17.28 -7.27 10.10
C GLN A 11 16.13 -6.26 10.16
N PHE A 12 15.51 -5.91 9.03
CA PHE A 12 14.39 -4.97 9.01
C PHE A 12 13.19 -5.47 9.84
N LEU A 13 12.96 -6.78 9.92
CA LEU A 13 11.86 -7.31 10.71
C LEU A 13 12.16 -7.24 12.22
N LYS A 14 13.43 -7.44 12.61
CA LYS A 14 13.89 -7.23 13.99
C LYS A 14 13.74 -5.76 14.39
N ASP A 15 14.19 -4.85 13.52
CA ASP A 15 14.08 -3.41 13.72
C ASP A 15 12.61 -2.97 13.81
N PHE A 16 11.73 -3.57 13.00
CA PHE A 16 10.30 -3.30 13.08
C PHE A 16 9.72 -3.70 14.43
N ARG A 17 10.06 -4.88 14.97
CA ARG A 17 9.62 -5.29 16.31
C ARG A 17 10.08 -4.31 17.39
N LEU A 18 11.35 -3.93 17.35
CA LEU A 18 11.92 -2.93 18.26
C LEU A 18 11.16 -1.59 18.14
N LEU A 19 10.81 -1.18 16.92
CA LEU A 19 10.00 0.01 16.69
C LEU A 19 8.61 -0.12 17.31
N LEU A 20 7.94 -1.27 17.20
CA LEU A 20 6.60 -1.44 17.77
C LEU A 20 6.59 -1.38 19.31
N ASP A 21 7.67 -1.83 19.95
CA ASP A 21 7.82 -1.87 21.41
C ASP A 21 8.40 -0.58 22.01
N SER A 22 9.11 0.22 21.21
CA SER A 22 9.75 1.44 21.70
C SER A 22 8.74 2.56 21.98
N PRO A 23 9.01 3.44 22.95
CA PRO A 23 8.23 4.66 23.12
C PRO A 23 8.27 5.51 21.85
N LYS A 24 7.35 6.45 21.72
CA LYS A 24 7.42 7.46 20.65
C LYS A 24 8.66 8.33 20.83
N THR A 25 9.27 8.72 19.71
CA THR A 25 10.30 9.76 19.67
C THR A 25 9.66 11.11 20.03
N GLU A 26 10.39 11.94 20.76
CA GLU A 26 9.92 13.28 21.11
C GLU A 26 9.59 14.09 19.83
N GLY A 27 8.47 14.80 19.84
CA GLY A 27 8.00 15.59 18.71
C GLY A 27 7.38 14.79 17.55
N LYS A 28 7.36 13.45 17.60
CA LYS A 28 6.77 12.61 16.55
C LYS A 28 5.63 11.72 17.08
N GLN A 29 4.62 11.50 16.25
CA GLN A 29 3.57 10.54 16.56
C GLN A 29 4.07 9.12 16.29
N LYS A 30 3.76 8.18 17.19
CA LYS A 30 4.21 6.78 17.05
C LYS A 30 3.73 6.16 15.74
N GLU A 31 2.49 6.46 15.37
CA GLU A 31 1.88 6.04 14.13
C GLU A 31 2.67 6.49 12.90
N GLN A 32 3.15 7.75 12.88
CA GLN A 32 3.97 8.26 11.77
C GLN A 32 5.33 7.54 11.68
N GLU A 33 5.95 7.19 12.82
CA GLU A 33 7.18 6.38 12.79
C GLU A 33 6.95 5.02 12.16
N VAL A 34 5.85 4.37 12.52
CA VAL A 34 5.47 3.06 11.99
C VAL A 34 5.13 3.15 10.50
N GLN A 35 4.39 4.19 10.10
CA GLN A 35 4.08 4.43 8.70
C GLN A 35 5.35 4.64 7.88
N ASP A 36 6.26 5.52 8.30
CA ASP A 36 7.51 5.79 7.58
C ASP A 36 8.36 4.52 7.44
N TYR A 37 8.34 3.67 8.47
CA TYR A 37 9.04 2.39 8.46
C TYR A 37 8.44 1.40 7.44
N ILE A 38 7.10 1.26 7.42
CA ILE A 38 6.40 0.41 6.46
C ILE A 38 6.58 0.94 5.03
N GLU A 39 6.54 2.25 4.84
CA GLU A 39 6.77 2.87 3.53
C GLU A 39 8.18 2.64 3.01
N SER A 40 9.17 2.51 3.89
CA SER A 40 10.55 2.19 3.52
C SER A 40 10.79 0.69 3.34
N ASN A 41 9.96 -0.16 3.96
CA ASN A 41 10.08 -1.63 3.98
C ASN A 41 8.74 -2.25 3.60
N THR A 42 8.31 -2.01 2.36
CA THR A 42 6.95 -2.35 1.90
C THR A 42 6.64 -3.84 1.88
N GLU A 43 7.64 -4.71 2.06
CA GLU A 43 7.42 -6.14 2.32
C GLU A 43 6.63 -6.38 3.62
N LEU A 44 6.66 -5.43 4.57
CA LEU A 44 5.84 -5.45 5.78
C LEU A 44 4.37 -5.07 5.53
N PHE A 45 4.09 -4.44 4.38
CA PHE A 45 2.73 -4.07 4.03
C PHE A 45 1.93 -5.33 3.72
N TYR A 46 0.92 -5.61 4.54
CA TYR A 46 0.06 -6.77 4.34
C TYR A 46 -1.26 -6.37 3.64
N PRO A 47 -1.44 -6.69 2.34
CA PRO A 47 -2.66 -6.38 1.62
C PRO A 47 -3.79 -7.34 2.02
N GLN A 48 -4.68 -6.86 2.88
CA GLN A 48 -5.69 -7.67 3.56
C GLN A 48 -6.86 -8.11 2.66
N PHE A 49 -7.19 -7.28 1.65
CA PHE A 49 -8.18 -7.57 0.61
C PHE A 49 -7.49 -7.79 -0.74
N ARG A 50 -6.67 -8.83 -0.86
CA ARG A 50 -6.03 -9.18 -2.13
C ARG A 50 -6.90 -10.12 -2.96
N THR A 51 -6.97 -9.87 -4.25
CA THR A 51 -7.32 -10.88 -5.25
C THR A 51 -6.13 -11.82 -5.44
N HIS A 52 -6.28 -12.85 -6.28
CA HIS A 52 -5.18 -13.77 -6.61
C HIS A 52 -3.95 -13.05 -7.22
N GLN A 53 -4.13 -11.85 -7.79
CA GLN A 53 -3.07 -11.05 -8.41
C GLN A 53 -2.35 -10.12 -7.43
N GLY A 54 -2.81 -10.03 -6.18
CA GLY A 54 -2.19 -9.16 -5.18
C GLY A 54 -2.53 -7.68 -5.38
N VAL A 55 -1.57 -6.80 -5.07
CA VAL A 55 -1.70 -5.35 -5.25
C VAL A 55 -1.46 -4.99 -6.71
N TYR A 56 -2.43 -4.32 -7.32
CA TYR A 56 -2.44 -3.96 -8.73
C TYR A 56 -1.24 -3.08 -9.09
N LEU A 57 -0.44 -3.56 -10.06
CA LEU A 57 0.82 -2.95 -10.48
C LEU A 57 1.78 -2.65 -9.32
N ARG A 58 1.65 -3.37 -8.19
CA ARG A 58 2.54 -3.27 -7.01
C ARG A 58 2.70 -1.85 -6.48
N ARG A 59 1.60 -1.08 -6.38
CA ARG A 59 1.60 0.30 -5.86
C ARG A 59 0.66 0.46 -4.68
N ILE A 60 1.13 1.20 -3.67
CA ILE A 60 0.30 1.73 -2.58
C ILE A 60 0.36 3.25 -2.61
N ILE A 61 -0.64 3.91 -2.05
CA ILE A 61 -0.77 5.37 -1.99
C ILE A 61 -0.67 5.76 -0.51
N SER A 62 0.37 6.50 -0.16
CA SER A 62 0.56 7.12 1.15
C SER A 62 -0.36 8.32 1.31
N LYS A 63 -1.00 8.43 2.48
CA LYS A 63 -1.76 9.62 2.89
C LYS A 63 -2.82 10.06 1.87
N PHE A 64 -3.65 9.13 1.39
CA PHE A 64 -4.72 9.44 0.43
C PHE A 64 -5.82 10.28 1.08
N LYS A 65 -6.08 11.46 0.53
CA LYS A 65 -7.11 12.38 1.00
C LYS A 65 -8.49 11.91 0.54
N VAL A 66 -9.27 11.36 1.45
CA VAL A 66 -10.69 11.07 1.22
C VAL A 66 -11.48 12.37 1.02
N SER A 67 -11.23 13.35 1.88
CA SER A 67 -11.81 14.69 1.79
C SER A 67 -10.83 15.73 2.36
N THR A 68 -11.22 17.00 2.37
CA THR A 68 -10.41 18.09 2.94
C THR A 68 -10.02 17.89 4.41
N LYS A 69 -10.77 17.07 5.16
CA LYS A 69 -10.56 16.82 6.60
C LYS A 69 -10.17 15.38 6.92
N LYS A 70 -10.17 14.48 5.95
CA LYS A 70 -10.00 13.03 6.19
C LYS A 70 -8.95 12.47 5.24
N THR A 71 -7.92 11.86 5.81
CA THR A 71 -6.78 11.28 5.10
C THR A 71 -6.57 9.88 5.66
N THR A 72 -6.38 8.89 4.79
CA THR A 72 -6.04 7.53 5.19
C THR A 72 -4.54 7.38 5.37
N ASP A 73 -4.04 6.37 6.06
CA ASP A 73 -2.59 6.14 6.09
C ASP A 73 -2.08 5.55 4.79
N PHE A 74 -2.82 4.56 4.29
CA PHE A 74 -2.60 3.98 2.98
C PHE A 74 -3.90 3.83 2.20
N ALA A 75 -3.78 3.79 0.89
CA ALA A 75 -4.77 3.22 0.00
C ALA A 75 -4.08 2.32 -1.03
N TYR A 76 -4.76 1.28 -1.51
CA TYR A 76 -4.21 0.46 -2.59
C TYR A 76 -5.33 -0.14 -3.44
N ILE A 77 -4.97 -0.59 -4.64
CA ILE A 77 -5.88 -1.24 -5.56
C ILE A 77 -5.49 -2.71 -5.63
N SER A 78 -6.46 -3.60 -5.54
CA SER A 78 -6.30 -5.01 -5.85
C SER A 78 -7.38 -5.40 -6.85
N ALA A 79 -6.99 -5.95 -7.99
CA ALA A 79 -7.91 -6.24 -9.07
C ALA A 79 -7.70 -7.66 -9.61
N ASP A 80 -8.75 -8.27 -10.10
CA ASP A 80 -8.70 -9.47 -10.94
C ASP A 80 -9.59 -9.24 -12.17
N SER A 81 -10.03 -10.30 -12.86
CA SER A 81 -10.88 -10.18 -14.05
C SER A 81 -12.27 -9.62 -13.75
N ASP A 82 -12.79 -9.80 -12.54
CA ASP A 82 -14.20 -9.57 -12.21
C ASP A 82 -14.38 -8.34 -11.31
N THR A 83 -13.44 -8.09 -10.40
CA THR A 83 -13.59 -7.11 -9.33
C THR A 83 -12.35 -6.23 -9.17
N VAL A 84 -12.58 -4.94 -8.91
CA VAL A 84 -11.56 -4.01 -8.41
C VAL A 84 -11.87 -3.65 -6.97
N ASN A 85 -10.99 -4.02 -6.05
CA ASN A 85 -11.03 -3.56 -4.67
C ASN A 85 -10.14 -2.34 -4.52
N VAL A 86 -10.74 -1.19 -4.19
CA VAL A 86 -10.00 -0.02 -3.70
C VAL A 86 -10.07 -0.08 -2.18
N VAL A 87 -8.91 -0.25 -1.56
CA VAL A 87 -8.80 -0.55 -0.13
C VAL A 87 -8.18 0.63 0.59
N PHE A 88 -8.85 1.12 1.62
CA PHE A 88 -8.38 2.19 2.49
C PHE A 88 -7.93 1.62 3.83
N VAL A 89 -6.73 1.98 4.25
CA VAL A 89 -6.09 1.43 5.45
C VAL A 89 -5.81 2.56 6.43
N GLU A 90 -6.29 2.38 7.67
CA GLU A 90 -5.83 3.10 8.85
C GLU A 90 -4.85 2.22 9.62
N ILE A 91 -3.78 2.81 10.11
CA ILE A 91 -2.90 2.24 11.11
C ILE A 91 -2.96 3.12 12.36
N GLU A 92 -2.91 2.48 13.53
CA GLU A 92 -2.97 3.17 14.81
C GLU A 92 -1.75 2.81 15.65
N SER A 93 -1.48 3.56 16.71
CA SER A 93 -0.29 3.28 17.52
C SER A 93 -0.26 1.82 18.04
N PRO A 94 0.86 1.10 17.91
CA PRO A 94 1.01 -0.25 18.47
C PRO A 94 0.89 -0.25 20.00
N LEU A 95 1.12 0.89 20.66
CA LEU A 95 1.08 1.02 22.12
C LEU A 95 -0.35 1.20 22.66
N LYS A 96 -1.35 1.42 21.79
CA LYS A 96 -2.75 1.53 22.20
C LYS A 96 -3.33 0.17 22.57
N LYS A 97 -4.16 0.14 23.62
CA LYS A 97 -4.89 -1.05 24.05
C LYS A 97 -6.19 -1.20 23.25
N ILE A 98 -6.54 -2.44 22.94
CA ILE A 98 -7.81 -2.87 22.33
C ILE A 98 -8.89 -2.97 23.41
N PHE A 99 -8.53 -3.52 24.57
CA PHE A 99 -9.43 -3.73 25.70
C PHE A 99 -9.02 -2.87 26.90
N THR A 100 -9.98 -2.54 27.74
CA THR A 100 -9.70 -1.89 29.03
C THR A 100 -8.93 -2.84 29.96
N THR A 101 -8.32 -2.29 31.01
CA THR A 101 -7.55 -3.07 32.00
C THR A 101 -8.41 -3.95 32.91
N LYS A 102 -9.74 -3.81 32.86
CA LYS A 102 -10.66 -4.72 33.56
C LYS A 102 -10.59 -6.10 32.88
N THR A 103 -10.16 -7.12 33.62
CA THR A 103 -9.88 -8.46 33.08
C THR A 103 -11.13 -9.33 32.99
N ASP A 104 -12.11 -9.08 33.86
CA ASP A 104 -13.28 -9.95 34.03
C ASP A 104 -14.34 -9.71 32.95
N GLU A 105 -14.33 -8.53 32.34
CA GLU A 105 -15.23 -8.15 31.25
C GLU A 105 -14.42 -7.75 30.01
N ALA A 106 -14.78 -8.31 28.85
CA ALA A 106 -14.17 -7.97 27.57
C ALA A 106 -14.73 -6.64 27.03
N VAL A 107 -14.38 -5.53 27.67
CA VAL A 107 -14.81 -4.18 27.28
C VAL A 107 -13.73 -3.51 26.42
N PHE A 108 -14.12 -3.04 25.23
CA PHE A 108 -13.23 -2.30 24.33
C PHE A 108 -12.79 -0.97 24.92
N ASP A 109 -11.53 -0.63 24.69
CA ASP A 109 -11.01 0.69 25.04
C ASP A 109 -11.71 1.79 24.22
N SER A 110 -11.87 2.97 24.82
CA SER A 110 -12.48 4.13 24.16
C SER A 110 -11.69 4.56 22.92
N SER A 111 -10.36 4.43 22.92
CA SER A 111 -9.50 4.75 21.78
C SER A 111 -9.68 3.77 20.63
N PHE A 112 -9.89 2.49 20.92
CA PHE A 112 -10.20 1.48 19.90
C PHE A 112 -11.54 1.77 19.21
N ASN A 113 -12.57 2.13 20.01
CA ASN A 113 -13.86 2.53 19.44
C ASN A 113 -13.75 3.80 18.58
N LYS A 114 -12.92 4.77 18.97
CA LYS A 114 -12.66 5.98 18.17
C LYS A 114 -12.00 5.65 16.83
N ALA A 115 -11.01 4.75 16.80
CA ALA A 115 -10.37 4.32 15.56
C ALA A 115 -11.37 3.65 14.60
N ILE A 116 -12.28 2.81 15.12
CA ILE A 116 -13.36 2.23 14.31
C ILE A 116 -14.30 3.31 13.77
N GLN A 117 -14.69 4.28 14.61
CA GLN A 117 -15.55 5.39 14.18
C GLN A 117 -14.86 6.27 13.12
N GLN A 118 -13.54 6.44 13.19
CA GLN A 118 -12.77 7.15 12.17
C GLN A 118 -12.87 6.45 10.82
N VAL A 119 -12.65 5.14 10.75
CA VAL A 119 -12.79 4.36 9.51
C VAL A 119 -14.23 4.37 8.99
N GLU A 120 -15.23 4.23 9.86
CA GLU A 120 -16.64 4.37 9.47
C GLU A 120 -16.96 5.75 8.89
N SER A 121 -16.37 6.80 9.46
CA SER A 121 -16.54 8.17 8.95
C SER A 121 -15.95 8.37 7.56
N TRP A 122 -14.90 7.61 7.21
CA TRP A 122 -14.38 7.56 5.83
C TRP A 122 -15.35 6.82 4.93
N ARG A 123 -15.84 5.65 5.34
CA ARG A 123 -16.77 4.84 4.55
C ARG A 123 -17.98 5.65 4.13
N ILE A 124 -18.58 6.40 5.05
CA ILE A 124 -19.70 7.30 4.76
C ILE A 124 -19.27 8.39 3.75
N ALA A 125 -18.13 9.05 3.99
CA ALA A 125 -17.66 10.13 3.12
C ALA A 125 -17.31 9.65 1.71
N ILE A 126 -16.70 8.47 1.58
CA ILE A 126 -16.32 7.85 0.31
C ILE A 126 -17.58 7.47 -0.46
N GLU A 127 -18.56 6.84 0.19
CA GLU A 127 -19.78 6.42 -0.51
C GLU A 127 -20.61 7.63 -0.97
N GLN A 128 -20.67 8.70 -0.16
CA GLN A 128 -21.32 9.95 -0.55
C GLN A 128 -20.63 10.66 -1.74
N ASN A 129 -19.31 10.49 -1.89
CA ASN A 129 -18.52 11.13 -2.94
C ASN A 129 -17.88 10.11 -3.89
N ARG A 130 -18.58 9.00 -4.13
CA ARG A 130 -18.05 7.83 -4.85
C ARG A 130 -17.48 8.18 -6.22
N SER A 131 -18.19 8.99 -7.02
CA SER A 131 -17.72 9.38 -8.36
C SER A 131 -16.40 10.14 -8.27
N GLU A 132 -16.32 11.15 -7.39
CA GLU A 132 -15.12 11.98 -7.22
C GLU A 132 -13.91 11.16 -6.77
N ILE A 133 -14.12 10.17 -5.88
CA ILE A 133 -13.06 9.24 -5.46
C ILE A 133 -12.57 8.40 -6.64
N LEU A 134 -13.50 7.88 -7.46
CA LEU A 134 -13.16 7.10 -8.65
C LEU A 134 -12.46 7.96 -9.71
N ASP A 135 -12.90 9.19 -9.92
CA ASP A 135 -12.29 10.12 -10.88
C ASP A 135 -10.84 10.43 -10.50
N ARG A 136 -10.58 10.69 -9.20
CA ARG A 136 -9.22 10.90 -8.69
C ARG A 136 -8.33 9.65 -8.76
N LEU A 137 -8.92 8.46 -8.70
CA LEU A 137 -8.20 7.19 -8.81
C LEU A 137 -8.16 6.65 -10.24
N ALA A 138 -8.89 7.24 -11.18
CA ALA A 138 -9.06 6.74 -12.54
C ALA A 138 -7.73 6.43 -13.25
N PRO A 139 -6.66 7.25 -13.13
CA PRO A 139 -5.38 6.91 -13.75
C PRO A 139 -4.76 5.61 -13.21
N LEU A 140 -5.03 5.28 -11.94
CA LEU A 140 -4.45 4.12 -11.26
C LEU A 140 -5.30 2.84 -11.40
N LEU A 141 -6.58 2.98 -11.74
CA LEU A 141 -7.52 1.86 -11.90
C LEU A 141 -7.22 1.05 -13.17
N PRO A 142 -7.55 -0.26 -13.18
CA PRO A 142 -7.60 -1.05 -14.40
C PRO A 142 -8.53 -0.42 -15.45
N THR A 143 -8.20 -0.59 -16.73
CA THR A 143 -8.98 -0.03 -17.85
C THR A 143 -10.29 -0.78 -18.13
N GLN A 144 -10.51 -1.94 -17.51
CA GLN A 144 -11.70 -2.77 -17.71
C GLN A 144 -12.89 -2.27 -16.89
N ARG A 145 -14.12 -2.50 -17.39
CA ARG A 145 -15.40 -2.17 -16.71
C ARG A 145 -15.74 -3.13 -15.57
N GLN A 146 -14.79 -3.35 -14.70
CA GLN A 146 -14.95 -4.21 -13.54
C GLN A 146 -15.76 -3.49 -12.47
N ARG A 147 -16.50 -4.26 -11.67
CA ARG A 147 -17.20 -3.69 -10.53
C ARG A 147 -16.15 -3.22 -9.52
N THR A 148 -16.14 -1.92 -9.22
CA THR A 148 -15.27 -1.37 -8.18
C THR A 148 -15.96 -1.43 -6.83
N GLU A 149 -15.28 -1.96 -5.82
CA GLU A 149 -15.74 -2.02 -4.43
C GLU A 149 -14.75 -1.27 -3.52
N PHE A 150 -15.30 -0.50 -2.58
CA PHE A 150 -14.49 0.13 -1.54
C PHE A 150 -14.42 -0.78 -0.31
N LYS A 151 -13.19 -1.04 0.15
CA LYS A 151 -12.91 -1.88 1.33
C LYS A 151 -12.12 -1.08 2.36
N TYR A 152 -12.21 -1.50 3.61
CA TYR A 152 -11.66 -0.75 4.75
C TYR A 152 -10.90 -1.68 5.69
N ALA A 153 -9.70 -1.25 6.08
CA ALA A 153 -8.80 -1.99 6.95
C ALA A 153 -8.31 -1.11 8.10
N LEU A 154 -8.12 -1.74 9.26
CA LEU A 154 -7.57 -1.13 10.47
C LEU A 154 -6.47 -2.03 11.03
N VAL A 155 -5.27 -1.47 11.21
CA VAL A 155 -4.16 -2.09 11.95
C VAL A 155 -4.05 -1.40 13.30
N TYR A 156 -4.28 -2.12 14.39
CA TYR A 156 -4.40 -1.52 15.71
C TYR A 156 -3.77 -2.40 16.81
N GLY A 157 -2.91 -1.79 17.62
CA GLY A 157 -2.37 -2.42 18.83
C GLY A 157 -1.64 -3.74 18.58
N ARG A 158 -1.50 -4.52 19.66
CA ARG A 158 -0.75 -5.79 19.70
C ARG A 158 -1.65 -6.97 20.04
N SER A 159 -1.22 -8.16 19.62
CA SER A 159 -1.98 -9.42 19.80
C SER A 159 -2.03 -9.91 21.25
N ASP A 160 -1.12 -9.47 22.10
CA ASP A 160 -1.07 -9.82 23.52
C ASP A 160 -2.35 -9.40 24.28
N ASP A 161 -2.96 -8.28 23.87
CA ASP A 161 -4.13 -7.70 24.53
C ASP A 161 -5.44 -8.50 24.30
N LYS A 162 -5.43 -9.42 23.32
CA LYS A 162 -6.54 -10.35 23.01
C LYS A 162 -6.22 -11.80 23.37
N THR A 163 -5.28 -12.07 24.27
CA THR A 163 -4.89 -13.47 24.63
C THR A 163 -5.95 -14.24 25.41
N TYR A 164 -6.78 -13.56 26.20
CA TYR A 164 -7.89 -14.19 26.92
C TYR A 164 -9.02 -14.63 25.98
N GLU A 165 -9.63 -15.79 26.26
CA GLU A 165 -10.64 -16.39 25.37
C GLU A 165 -11.88 -15.52 25.15
N ASN A 166 -12.40 -14.90 26.22
CA ASN A 166 -13.52 -13.95 26.14
C ASN A 166 -13.19 -12.76 25.22
N ARG A 167 -11.97 -12.21 25.32
CA ARG A 167 -11.48 -11.12 24.47
C ARG A 167 -11.32 -11.56 23.02
N ARG A 168 -10.80 -12.76 22.76
CA ARG A 168 -10.73 -13.32 21.40
C ARG A 168 -12.11 -13.39 20.74
N LYS A 169 -13.10 -13.89 21.47
CA LYS A 169 -14.48 -14.02 20.97
C LYS A 169 -15.09 -12.66 20.66
N VAL A 170 -15.06 -11.72 21.60
CA VAL A 170 -15.61 -10.37 21.41
C VAL A 170 -14.89 -9.60 20.29
N PHE A 171 -13.57 -9.76 20.17
CA PHE A 171 -12.80 -9.17 19.07
C PHE A 171 -13.18 -9.79 17.72
N SER A 172 -13.36 -11.11 17.66
CA SER A 172 -13.81 -11.81 16.45
C SER A 172 -15.21 -11.35 16.03
N ASP A 173 -16.15 -11.25 16.98
CA ASP A 173 -17.51 -10.78 16.70
C ASP A 173 -17.48 -9.34 16.17
N LYS A 174 -16.63 -8.47 16.74
CA LYS A 174 -16.47 -7.09 16.27
C LYS A 174 -15.95 -7.03 14.83
N LYS A 175 -14.99 -7.88 14.46
CA LYS A 175 -14.48 -7.97 13.07
C LYS A 175 -15.60 -8.32 12.11
N THR A 176 -16.34 -9.38 12.39
CA THR A 176 -17.38 -9.91 11.49
C THR A 176 -18.47 -8.89 11.20
N HIS A 177 -18.87 -8.08 12.18
CA HIS A 177 -20.03 -7.19 12.05
C HIS A 177 -19.67 -5.75 11.64
N SER A 178 -18.39 -5.37 11.66
CA SER A 178 -17.99 -3.99 11.36
C SER A 178 -17.96 -3.66 9.87
N GLY A 179 -17.78 -4.64 8.99
CA GLY A 179 -17.44 -4.37 7.58
C GLY A 179 -16.02 -3.80 7.40
N ILE A 180 -15.23 -3.75 8.47
CA ILE A 180 -13.82 -3.32 8.50
C ILE A 180 -12.97 -4.55 8.81
N LEU A 181 -11.90 -4.76 8.05
CA LEU A 181 -10.91 -5.77 8.42
C LEU A 181 -10.02 -5.21 9.52
N ILE A 182 -10.13 -5.75 10.72
CA ILE A 182 -9.32 -5.33 11.87
C ILE A 182 -8.20 -6.34 12.09
N SER A 183 -6.98 -5.85 12.28
CA SER A 183 -5.76 -6.64 12.49
C SER A 183 -4.86 -5.99 13.53
N THR A 184 -3.92 -6.74 14.09
CA THR A 184 -2.86 -6.21 14.97
C THR A 184 -1.55 -6.18 14.19
N TYR A 185 -0.54 -5.46 14.69
CA TYR A 185 0.78 -5.47 14.06
C TYR A 185 1.45 -6.84 14.05
N ASP A 186 1.19 -7.67 15.06
CA ASP A 186 1.71 -9.04 15.08
C ASP A 186 1.12 -9.88 13.93
N ASN A 187 -0.13 -9.59 13.51
CA ASN A 187 -0.71 -10.25 12.33
C ASN A 187 -0.01 -9.82 11.02
N LEU A 188 0.51 -8.59 10.92
CA LEU A 188 1.33 -8.17 9.76
C LEU A 188 2.65 -8.94 9.72
N ILE A 189 3.31 -9.09 10.89
CA ILE A 189 4.56 -9.83 11.00
C ILE A 189 4.35 -11.32 10.67
N GLU A 190 3.28 -11.93 11.18
CA GLU A 190 2.91 -13.30 10.83
C GLU A 190 2.61 -13.46 9.34
N ALA A 191 1.92 -12.48 8.74
CA ALA A 191 1.62 -12.50 7.31
C ALA A 191 2.90 -12.44 6.47
N TYR A 192 3.88 -11.62 6.87
CA TYR A 192 5.18 -11.58 6.21
C TYR A 192 5.87 -12.95 6.18
N LYS A 193 5.86 -13.68 7.31
CA LYS A 193 6.51 -14.99 7.43
C LYS A 193 5.84 -16.08 6.57
N ASN A 194 4.55 -15.94 6.29
CA ASN A 194 3.72 -16.98 5.69
C ASN A 194 3.40 -16.74 4.21
N GLN A 195 3.93 -15.69 3.59
CA GLN A 195 3.53 -15.27 2.25
C GLN A 195 4.72 -14.90 1.38
N GLU A 196 4.55 -15.03 0.07
CA GLU A 196 5.44 -14.40 -0.91
C GLU A 196 5.23 -12.88 -0.85
N THR A 197 5.98 -12.22 0.04
CA THR A 197 5.95 -10.76 0.18
C THR A 197 6.65 -10.14 -1.03
N LYS A 198 6.07 -9.03 -1.51
CA LYS A 198 6.57 -8.33 -2.69
C LYS A 198 6.74 -6.86 -2.34
N LEU A 199 7.90 -6.31 -2.68
CA LEU A 199 8.12 -4.86 -2.68
C LEU A 199 7.00 -4.15 -3.46
N LEU A 200 6.58 -3.00 -2.96
CA LEU A 200 5.56 -2.14 -3.56
C LEU A 200 6.16 -0.74 -3.74
N ASN A 201 5.82 -0.05 -4.82
CA ASN A 201 6.13 1.37 -4.93
C ASN A 201 5.14 2.16 -4.07
N VAL A 202 5.64 3.22 -3.42
CA VAL A 202 4.82 4.13 -2.61
C VAL A 202 4.57 5.40 -3.40
N LEU A 203 3.31 5.64 -3.72
CA LEU A 203 2.83 6.87 -4.34
C LEU A 203 2.39 7.86 -3.27
N ALA A 204 2.39 9.15 -3.61
CA ALA A 204 1.73 10.20 -2.85
C ALA A 204 0.92 11.07 -3.81
N GLN A 205 -0.21 11.61 -3.35
CA GLN A 205 -0.97 12.60 -4.14
C GLN A 205 -0.15 13.86 -4.36
N ASP A 206 -0.20 14.40 -5.58
CA ASP A 206 0.53 15.59 -6.00
C ASP A 206 -0.30 16.40 -7.01
N GLY A 207 -0.95 17.46 -6.52
CA GLY A 207 -1.98 18.16 -7.31
C GLY A 207 -3.12 17.21 -7.69
N ASP A 208 -3.44 17.17 -8.99
CA ASP A 208 -4.45 16.27 -9.58
C ASP A 208 -3.87 14.89 -9.96
N GLY A 209 -2.56 14.69 -9.79
CA GLY A 209 -1.85 13.45 -10.10
C GLY A 209 -1.20 12.80 -8.88
N PHE A 210 -0.19 11.98 -9.16
CA PHE A 210 0.59 11.25 -8.16
C PHE A 210 2.08 11.44 -8.39
N ARG A 211 2.89 11.22 -7.37
CA ARG A 211 4.35 11.10 -7.49
C ARG A 211 4.84 9.86 -6.77
N PHE A 212 5.98 9.32 -7.17
CA PHE A 212 6.67 8.31 -6.36
C PHE A 212 7.26 8.96 -5.11
N LYS A 213 6.70 8.63 -3.95
CA LYS A 213 7.32 8.92 -2.64
C LYS A 213 8.52 7.99 -2.41
N HIS A 214 8.34 6.70 -2.68
CA HIS A 214 9.42 5.71 -2.70
C HIS A 214 9.28 4.80 -3.93
N MET A 215 10.34 4.72 -4.74
CA MET A 215 10.41 3.88 -5.94
C MET A 215 11.29 2.65 -5.64
N HIS A 216 10.73 1.70 -4.87
CA HIS A 216 11.40 0.47 -4.42
C HIS A 216 11.67 -0.52 -5.54
N LEU A 217 10.87 -0.49 -6.59
CA LEU A 217 11.04 -1.31 -7.79
C LEU A 217 10.90 -0.43 -9.05
N SER A 218 11.47 -0.92 -10.14
CA SER A 218 11.26 -0.28 -11.45
C SER A 218 9.75 -0.23 -11.75
N PRO A 219 9.20 0.91 -12.18
CA PRO A 219 7.77 1.15 -12.34
C PRO A 219 7.25 0.52 -13.64
N GLU A 220 7.29 -0.80 -13.69
CA GLU A 220 6.86 -1.59 -14.83
C GLU A 220 5.37 -1.31 -15.11
N HIS A 221 5.07 -0.92 -16.35
CA HIS A 221 3.75 -0.54 -16.88
C HIS A 221 3.19 0.82 -16.45
N ASP A 222 3.78 1.53 -15.48
CA ASP A 222 3.30 2.87 -15.13
C ASP A 222 3.41 3.83 -16.32
N PHE A 223 4.58 3.89 -16.98
CA PHE A 223 4.81 4.76 -18.13
C PHE A 223 4.10 4.31 -19.42
N ALA A 224 3.54 3.11 -19.44
CA ALA A 224 2.67 2.65 -20.52
C ALA A 224 1.24 3.16 -20.38
N ARG A 225 0.89 3.78 -19.25
CA ARG A 225 -0.50 4.10 -18.85
C ARG A 225 -0.70 5.50 -18.32
N LEU A 226 0.33 6.04 -17.66
CA LEU A 226 0.32 7.35 -17.02
C LEU A 226 1.24 8.27 -17.81
N LEU A 227 0.79 9.50 -18.01
CA LEU A 227 1.58 10.58 -18.62
C LEU A 227 2.11 11.56 -17.55
N PRO A 228 3.03 12.48 -17.92
CA PRO A 228 3.64 13.41 -16.98
C PRO A 228 2.68 14.38 -16.27
N ASP A 229 1.43 14.52 -16.73
CA ASP A 229 0.38 15.29 -16.07
C ASP A 229 -0.34 14.48 -14.96
N GLN A 230 -0.18 13.15 -14.96
CA GLN A 230 -0.81 12.23 -14.00
C GLN A 230 0.19 11.61 -13.03
N LEU A 231 1.44 11.46 -13.44
CA LEU A 231 2.52 10.92 -12.65
C LEU A 231 3.72 11.86 -12.72
N HIS A 232 4.20 12.32 -11.57
CA HIS A 232 5.34 13.22 -11.46
C HIS A 232 6.57 12.48 -10.95
N LEU A 233 7.73 12.85 -11.48
CA LEU A 233 9.03 12.28 -11.11
C LEU A 233 9.94 13.38 -10.55
N SER A 234 10.76 13.03 -9.55
CA SER A 234 11.87 13.88 -9.13
C SER A 234 13.02 13.81 -10.12
N ASN A 235 13.93 14.80 -10.11
CA ASN A 235 15.14 14.76 -10.94
C ASN A 235 15.97 13.50 -10.67
N GLU A 236 16.11 13.08 -9.41
CA GLU A 236 16.82 11.86 -9.03
C GLU A 236 16.19 10.61 -9.66
N GLN A 237 14.86 10.52 -9.66
CA GLN A 237 14.13 9.41 -10.28
C GLN A 237 14.30 9.43 -11.80
N ILE A 238 14.27 10.60 -12.43
CA ILE A 238 14.52 10.77 -13.86
C ILE A 238 15.92 10.28 -14.23
N GLU A 239 16.96 10.72 -13.53
CA GLU A 239 18.34 10.28 -13.80
C GLU A 239 18.51 8.77 -13.59
N ARG A 240 17.93 8.22 -12.52
CA ARG A 240 17.92 6.78 -12.28
C ARG A 240 17.27 6.02 -13.44
N LEU A 241 16.10 6.45 -13.91
CA LEU A 241 15.38 5.79 -15.00
C LEU A 241 16.13 5.89 -16.33
N ARG A 242 16.79 7.03 -16.62
CA ARG A 242 17.71 7.15 -17.77
C ARG A 242 18.84 6.13 -17.68
N ALA A 243 19.48 6.01 -16.51
CA ALA A 243 20.55 5.05 -16.27
C ALA A 243 20.06 3.59 -16.40
N GLU A 244 18.80 3.31 -16.04
CA GLU A 244 18.14 2.01 -16.23
C GLU A 244 17.66 1.76 -17.68
N GLY A 245 17.93 2.68 -18.60
CA GLY A 245 17.65 2.54 -20.04
C GLY A 245 16.21 2.86 -20.45
N TYR A 246 15.43 3.54 -19.61
CA TYR A 246 14.11 4.04 -19.99
C TYR A 246 14.23 5.22 -20.96
N GLU A 247 13.36 5.28 -21.97
CA GLU A 247 13.19 6.48 -22.82
C GLU A 247 12.43 7.59 -22.08
N ILE A 248 12.87 7.95 -20.87
CA ILE A 248 12.11 8.83 -19.99
C ILE A 248 11.96 10.25 -20.56
N ASP A 249 12.91 10.72 -21.37
CA ASP A 249 12.79 12.01 -22.07
C ASP A 249 11.65 12.02 -23.09
N ALA A 250 11.40 10.90 -23.76
CA ALA A 250 10.25 10.74 -24.62
C ALA A 250 8.94 10.74 -23.82
N TRP A 251 8.97 10.12 -22.64
CA TRP A 251 7.82 10.11 -21.75
C TRP A 251 7.50 11.48 -21.18
N LEU A 252 8.52 12.23 -20.73
CA LEU A 252 8.39 13.63 -20.29
C LEU A 252 7.83 14.53 -21.39
N SER A 253 8.03 14.18 -22.67
CA SER A 253 7.43 14.87 -23.82
C SER A 253 6.00 14.38 -24.17
N GLY A 254 5.35 13.60 -23.32
CA GLY A 254 3.98 13.13 -23.49
C GLY A 254 3.80 11.83 -24.29
N ARG A 255 4.85 11.02 -24.46
CA ARG A 255 4.76 9.72 -25.17
C ARG A 255 4.76 8.53 -24.22
N TYR A 256 3.80 7.62 -24.36
CA TYR A 256 3.79 6.39 -23.59
C TYR A 256 4.97 5.47 -23.92
N LEU A 257 5.48 4.78 -22.90
CA LEU A 257 6.49 3.72 -23.02
C LEU A 257 5.79 2.36 -23.03
N SER A 258 5.12 2.02 -24.13
CA SER A 258 4.29 0.82 -24.23
C SER A 258 5.06 -0.47 -24.55
N VAL A 259 6.28 -0.35 -25.07
CA VAL A 259 7.10 -1.51 -25.46
C VAL A 259 8.05 -1.87 -24.33
N ASN A 260 7.89 -3.08 -23.79
CA ASN A 260 8.60 -3.59 -22.61
C ASN A 260 8.60 -2.61 -21.43
N SER A 261 7.58 -1.75 -21.34
CA SER A 261 7.45 -0.69 -20.33
C SER A 261 8.58 0.36 -20.31
N LYS A 262 9.47 0.36 -21.30
CA LYS A 262 10.69 1.21 -21.33
C LYS A 262 10.84 2.03 -22.60
N TYR A 263 10.24 1.60 -23.71
CA TYR A 263 10.47 2.18 -25.03
C TYR A 263 9.16 2.62 -25.68
N THR A 264 9.25 3.66 -26.51
CA THR A 264 8.16 4.17 -27.33
C THR A 264 7.88 3.32 -28.56
N SER A 265 8.83 2.48 -29.00
CA SER A 265 8.67 1.61 -30.17
C SER A 265 9.48 0.32 -30.09
N ALA A 266 9.07 -0.69 -30.86
CA ALA A 266 9.79 -1.96 -31.00
C ALA A 266 11.17 -1.78 -31.64
N GLU A 267 11.31 -0.82 -32.56
CA GLU A 267 12.59 -0.50 -33.19
C GLU A 267 13.61 -0.01 -32.17
N ASN A 268 13.20 0.91 -31.29
CA ASN A 268 14.08 1.41 -30.23
C ASN A 268 14.47 0.30 -29.25
N ALA A 269 13.51 -0.56 -28.88
CA ALA A 269 13.77 -1.71 -28.02
C ALA A 269 14.76 -2.70 -28.67
N MET A 270 14.60 -3.01 -29.96
CA MET A 270 15.51 -3.88 -30.71
C MET A 270 16.92 -3.28 -30.82
N LYS A 271 17.02 -1.98 -31.11
CA LYS A 271 18.29 -1.26 -31.17
C LYS A 271 19.01 -1.29 -29.83
N ALA A 272 18.30 -1.06 -28.73
CA ALA A 272 18.85 -1.13 -27.37
C ALA A 272 19.33 -2.54 -27.00
N ALA A 273 18.65 -3.58 -27.50
CA ALA A 273 19.05 -4.98 -27.33
C ALA A 273 20.17 -5.44 -28.30
N GLY A 274 20.72 -4.55 -29.13
CA GLY A 274 21.81 -4.86 -30.06
C GLY A 274 21.38 -5.57 -31.35
N PHE A 275 20.08 -5.62 -31.64
CA PHE A 275 19.57 -6.17 -32.90
C PHE A 275 19.49 -5.09 -33.98
N SER A 276 20.17 -5.29 -35.10
CA SER A 276 19.94 -4.53 -36.34
C SER A 276 18.91 -5.26 -37.21
N ARG A 277 17.94 -4.54 -37.81
CA ARG A 277 17.07 -5.13 -38.84
C ARG A 277 17.93 -5.74 -39.94
N PRO A 278 17.62 -6.94 -40.46
CA PRO A 278 18.21 -7.39 -41.72
C PRO A 278 17.83 -6.35 -42.79
N VAL A 279 18.84 -5.84 -43.50
CA VAL A 279 18.63 -5.01 -44.69
C VAL A 279 17.79 -5.86 -45.63
N ALA A 280 16.58 -5.40 -45.95
CA ALA A 280 15.75 -6.06 -46.95
C ALA A 280 16.53 -6.01 -48.27
N THR A 281 17.07 -7.14 -48.69
CA THR A 281 17.60 -7.31 -50.05
C THR A 281 16.41 -7.24 -50.99
N SER A 282 16.37 -6.14 -51.76
CA SER A 282 15.45 -5.89 -52.87
C SER A 282 15.49 -6.99 -53.93
#